data_AF-A0A8T5KAY2-F1
#
_entry.id   AF-A0A8T5KAY2-F1
#
_cell.length_a   1.000
_cell.length_b   1.000
_cell.length_c   1.000
_cell.angle_alpha   90.00
_cell.angle_beta   90.00
_cell.angle_gamma   90.00
#
_symmetry.space_group_name_H-M   'P 1'
#
loop_
_entity.id
_entity.type
_entity.pdbx_description
1 polymer ?
#
loop_
_entity_poly.entity_id
_entity_poly.type
_entity_poly.pdbx_seq_one_letter_code
_entity_poly.pdbx_strand_id
1 'polypeptide(L)'
;MGRLRFENKASWRLAQQITADATEIPIESSASLPVLSDGDYFYSTLEEGQNIEVVRVTGIVLDAGTGGAILTVERGQDNTAAAPFNAFVKIEMRVNAAIMRDVIDERLALEERTIANAATDKQELTDLIGEAGGNAAGSTSQLVASAMHTVLSDETVMVNAGGVEVFSHPSDPHKMRSVFIEKEVAGAVTSIEASALVLGSTENLVYTANTSGNYSDNSMYANSNLYNGEILGENAWVSA
;
A
#
# COMPACT_ATOMS: atom_id res chain seq x y z
N MET A 1 -25.42 -18.27 2.61
CA MET A 1 -25.49 -19.63 3.18
C MET A 1 -26.57 -19.58 4.24
N GLY A 2 -27.58 -20.42 4.12
CA GLY A 2 -28.58 -20.57 5.15
C GLY A 2 -28.00 -21.20 6.41
N ARG A 3 -28.60 -20.92 7.54
CA ARG A 3 -28.14 -21.39 8.85
C ARG A 3 -29.04 -22.49 9.38
N LEU A 4 -28.45 -23.43 10.11
CA LEU A 4 -29.19 -24.40 10.89
C LEU A 4 -29.92 -23.70 12.05
N ARG A 5 -31.24 -23.91 12.15
CA ARG A 5 -32.08 -23.45 13.26
C ARG A 5 -32.44 -24.62 14.17
N PHE A 6 -32.46 -24.35 15.48
CA PHE A 6 -32.81 -25.36 16.47
C PHE A 6 -33.54 -24.73 17.65
N GLU A 7 -34.62 -25.38 18.09
CA GLU A 7 -35.40 -25.01 19.27
C GLU A 7 -35.44 -26.17 20.27
N ASN A 8 -35.55 -25.86 21.56
CA ASN A 8 -35.55 -26.89 22.59
C ASN A 8 -36.86 -27.70 22.56
N LYS A 9 -36.77 -28.94 22.08
CA LYS A 9 -37.85 -29.94 22.10
C LYS A 9 -39.18 -29.40 21.55
N ALA A 10 -39.13 -28.83 20.35
CA ALA A 10 -40.34 -28.53 19.60
C ALA A 10 -40.96 -29.84 19.07
N SER A 11 -42.29 -29.99 19.20
CA SER A 11 -43.00 -31.21 18.80
C SER A 11 -44.38 -30.89 18.26
N TRP A 12 -44.75 -31.60 17.21
CA TRP A 12 -45.98 -31.46 16.45
C TRP A 12 -46.54 -32.82 16.07
N ARG A 13 -47.64 -32.80 15.33
CA ARG A 13 -48.28 -33.98 14.79
C ARG A 13 -48.62 -33.76 13.33
N LEU A 14 -48.55 -34.82 12.54
CA LEU A 14 -49.01 -34.82 11.16
C LEU A 14 -50.52 -34.53 11.09
N ALA A 15 -50.91 -33.57 10.26
CA ALA A 15 -52.32 -33.26 10.04
C ALA A 15 -53.03 -34.31 9.16
N GLN A 16 -52.28 -34.99 8.30
CA GLN A 16 -52.79 -36.06 7.43
C GLN A 16 -51.69 -37.07 7.11
N GLN A 17 -52.07 -38.21 6.52
CA GLN A 17 -51.14 -39.23 6.05
C GLN A 17 -50.24 -38.65 4.94
N ILE A 18 -48.97 -39.07 4.93
CA ILE A 18 -48.00 -38.70 3.89
C ILE A 18 -47.42 -39.95 3.22
N THR A 19 -47.04 -39.82 1.95
CA THR A 19 -46.31 -40.86 1.19
C THR A 19 -44.80 -40.68 1.32
N ALA A 20 -44.02 -41.66 0.83
CA ALA A 20 -42.56 -41.58 0.83
C ALA A 20 -42.01 -40.43 -0.04
N ASP A 21 -42.72 -40.09 -1.12
CA ASP A 21 -42.30 -39.04 -2.07
C ASP A 21 -42.85 -37.64 -1.71
N ALA A 22 -43.59 -37.51 -0.60
CA ALA A 22 -44.16 -36.23 -0.19
C ALA A 22 -43.05 -35.26 0.25
N THR A 23 -42.93 -34.13 -0.46
CA THR A 23 -42.01 -33.01 -0.16
C THR A 23 -42.68 -31.90 0.64
N GLU A 24 -43.98 -32.00 0.87
CA GLU A 24 -44.77 -31.10 1.69
C GLU A 24 -45.42 -31.88 2.82
N ILE A 25 -45.13 -31.49 4.05
CA ILE A 25 -45.60 -32.15 5.26
C ILE A 25 -46.52 -31.20 6.04
N PRO A 26 -47.84 -31.44 6.06
CA PRO A 26 -48.77 -30.64 6.83
C PRO A 26 -48.78 -31.06 8.31
N ILE A 27 -48.77 -30.09 9.22
CA ILE A 27 -48.78 -30.28 10.66
C ILE A 27 -49.97 -29.58 11.32
N GLU A 28 -50.49 -30.16 12.40
CA GLU A 28 -51.70 -29.69 13.09
C GLU A 28 -51.54 -28.35 13.81
N SER A 29 -50.29 -27.96 14.13
CA SER A 29 -50.01 -26.74 14.88
C SER A 29 -48.65 -26.17 14.47
N SER A 30 -48.55 -24.85 14.36
CA SER A 30 -47.31 -24.12 14.09
C SER A 30 -46.60 -23.64 15.38
N ALA A 31 -47.09 -24.02 16.56
CA ALA A 31 -46.54 -23.56 17.83
C ALA A 31 -45.08 -23.98 17.99
N SER A 32 -44.21 -23.08 18.43
CA SER A 32 -42.77 -23.36 18.64
C SER A 32 -41.97 -23.73 17.38
N LEU A 33 -42.49 -23.44 16.17
CA LEU A 33 -41.68 -23.51 14.97
C LEU A 33 -40.58 -22.43 14.99
N PRO A 34 -39.34 -22.78 14.61
CA PRO A 34 -38.31 -21.78 14.38
C PRO A 34 -38.71 -20.83 13.25
N VAL A 35 -38.29 -19.57 13.34
CA VAL A 35 -38.41 -18.62 12.22
C VAL A 35 -37.28 -18.88 11.23
N LEU A 36 -37.62 -19.22 9.98
CA LEU A 36 -36.65 -19.41 8.90
C LEU A 36 -36.50 -18.13 8.08
N SER A 37 -35.25 -17.72 7.86
CA SER A 37 -34.88 -16.76 6.81
C SER A 37 -34.50 -17.49 5.52
N ASP A 38 -34.20 -16.75 4.46
CA ASP A 38 -33.82 -17.34 3.17
C ASP A 38 -32.62 -18.29 3.29
N GLY A 39 -32.83 -19.53 2.85
CA GLY A 39 -31.87 -20.65 2.95
C GLY A 39 -31.77 -21.33 4.31
N ASP A 40 -32.29 -20.75 5.40
CA ASP A 40 -32.25 -21.38 6.72
C ASP A 40 -33.01 -22.71 6.71
N TYR A 41 -32.58 -23.65 7.55
CA TYR A 41 -33.19 -24.96 7.63
C TYR A 41 -33.16 -25.52 9.04
N PHE A 42 -33.97 -26.54 9.32
CA PHE A 42 -33.88 -27.32 10.55
C PHE A 42 -34.16 -28.80 10.29
N TYR A 43 -33.69 -29.66 11.17
CA TYR A 43 -33.99 -31.09 11.11
C TYR A 43 -35.15 -31.43 12.03
N SER A 44 -35.99 -32.37 11.58
CA SER A 44 -37.04 -32.95 12.40
C SER A 44 -37.11 -34.45 12.20
N THR A 45 -37.63 -35.15 13.19
CA THR A 45 -37.77 -36.61 13.20
C THR A 45 -39.24 -36.98 13.23
N LEU A 46 -39.67 -37.79 12.27
CA LEU A 46 -40.96 -38.47 12.27
C LEU A 46 -40.78 -39.83 12.93
N GLU A 47 -41.67 -40.18 13.85
CA GLU A 47 -41.59 -41.43 14.61
C GLU A 47 -42.95 -42.12 14.68
N GLU A 48 -43.03 -43.30 14.07
CA GLU A 48 -44.18 -44.20 14.12
C GLU A 48 -43.70 -45.61 14.52
N GLY A 49 -43.64 -45.86 15.83
CA GLY A 49 -43.11 -47.12 16.38
C GLY A 49 -41.63 -47.29 16.03
N GLN A 50 -41.31 -48.33 15.26
CA GLN A 50 -39.94 -48.60 14.78
C GLN A 50 -39.58 -47.83 13.51
N ASN A 51 -40.56 -47.21 12.84
CA ASN A 51 -40.32 -46.41 11.66
C ASN A 51 -39.89 -45.00 12.08
N ILE A 52 -38.61 -44.69 11.90
CA ILE A 52 -38.00 -43.41 12.27
C ILE A 52 -37.38 -42.81 11.02
N GLU A 53 -37.78 -41.58 10.70
CA GLU A 53 -37.22 -40.83 9.58
C GLU A 53 -36.77 -39.44 10.04
N VAL A 54 -35.59 -39.02 9.61
CA VAL A 54 -35.13 -37.64 9.76
C VAL A 54 -35.38 -36.89 8.46
N VAL A 55 -35.95 -35.70 8.56
CA VAL A 55 -36.22 -34.81 7.42
C VAL A 55 -35.52 -33.47 7.63
N ARG A 56 -35.10 -32.83 6.52
CA ARG A 56 -34.58 -31.46 6.51
C ARG A 56 -35.68 -30.53 6.04
N VAL A 57 -36.13 -29.63 6.90
CA VAL A 57 -37.16 -28.62 6.59
C VAL A 57 -36.48 -27.35 6.12
N THR A 58 -36.80 -26.91 4.91
CA THR A 58 -36.22 -25.72 4.25
C THR A 58 -37.21 -24.59 4.07
N GLY A 59 -38.50 -24.84 4.32
CA GLY A 59 -39.56 -23.84 4.19
C GLY A 59 -40.72 -24.13 5.13
N ILE A 60 -41.38 -23.06 5.56
CA ILE A 60 -42.58 -23.11 6.40
C ILE A 60 -43.62 -22.18 5.78
N VAL A 61 -44.80 -22.72 5.50
CA VAL A 61 -45.98 -21.93 5.11
C VAL A 61 -47.01 -22.07 6.23
N LEU A 62 -47.31 -20.98 6.93
CA LEU A 62 -48.30 -20.98 8.02
C LEU A 62 -49.72 -21.01 7.45
N ASP A 63 -50.58 -21.84 8.03
CA ASP A 63 -52.01 -21.85 7.73
C ASP A 63 -52.77 -21.04 8.80
N ALA A 64 -53.18 -19.82 8.43
CA ALA A 64 -53.91 -18.92 9.32
C ALA A 64 -55.31 -19.44 9.70
N GLY A 65 -55.89 -20.37 8.94
CA GLY A 65 -57.23 -20.91 9.19
C GLY A 65 -57.26 -22.02 10.25
N THR A 66 -56.22 -22.86 10.29
CA THR A 66 -56.13 -24.00 11.23
C THR A 66 -55.17 -23.76 12.39
N GLY A 67 -54.27 -22.77 12.27
CA GLY A 67 -53.14 -22.60 13.20
C GLY A 67 -52.04 -23.64 13.00
N GLY A 68 -52.11 -24.42 11.91
CA GLY A 68 -51.11 -25.38 11.46
C GLY A 68 -50.08 -24.76 10.51
N ALA A 69 -49.28 -25.62 9.88
CA ALA A 69 -48.33 -25.21 8.86
C ALA A 69 -48.10 -26.33 7.84
N ILE A 70 -47.59 -25.97 6.66
CA ILE A 70 -47.04 -26.90 5.67
C ILE A 70 -45.53 -26.70 5.66
N LEU A 71 -44.81 -27.78 5.95
CA LEU A 71 -43.35 -27.81 5.96
C LEU A 71 -42.86 -28.28 4.59
N THR A 72 -42.01 -27.49 3.94
CA THR A 72 -41.28 -27.92 2.74
C THR A 72 -40.05 -28.69 3.19
N VAL A 73 -39.91 -29.93 2.73
CA VAL A 73 -38.91 -30.87 3.26
C VAL A 73 -38.12 -31.60 2.19
N GLU A 74 -36.90 -31.97 2.57
CA GLU A 74 -36.13 -33.04 1.97
C GLU A 74 -36.17 -34.26 2.89
N ARG A 75 -36.57 -35.41 2.33
CA ARG A 75 -36.84 -36.67 3.04
C ARG A 75 -35.56 -37.51 3.20
N GLY A 76 -35.60 -38.52 4.08
CA GLY A 76 -34.55 -39.54 4.21
C GLY A 76 -33.14 -39.01 4.56
N GLN A 77 -33.06 -38.13 5.55
CA GLN A 77 -31.80 -37.52 6.01
C GLN A 77 -31.12 -38.38 7.09
N ASP A 78 -29.87 -38.05 7.43
CA ASP A 78 -29.09 -38.72 8.50
C ASP A 78 -29.09 -40.26 8.41
N ASN A 79 -28.93 -40.80 7.18
CA ASN A 79 -28.99 -42.24 6.87
C ASN A 79 -30.34 -42.92 7.19
N THR A 80 -31.43 -42.17 7.27
CA THR A 80 -32.79 -42.72 7.29
C THR A 80 -33.36 -42.83 5.87
N ALA A 81 -34.39 -43.66 5.69
CA ALA A 81 -35.07 -43.82 4.41
C ALA A 81 -36.43 -43.12 4.44
N ALA A 82 -36.81 -42.52 3.31
CA ALA A 82 -38.12 -41.92 3.16
C ALA A 82 -39.22 -43.00 3.23
N ALA A 83 -40.20 -42.81 4.11
CA ALA A 83 -41.28 -43.78 4.34
C ALA A 83 -42.67 -43.11 4.38
N PRO A 84 -43.76 -43.85 4.11
CA PRO A 84 -45.09 -43.37 4.40
C PRO A 84 -45.31 -43.31 5.93
N PHE A 85 -46.07 -42.30 6.38
CA PHE A 85 -46.47 -42.15 7.78
C PHE A 85 -47.96 -41.83 7.87
N ASN A 86 -48.64 -42.42 8.87
CA ASN A 86 -50.05 -42.15 9.10
C ASN A 86 -50.28 -40.74 9.68
N ALA A 87 -51.52 -40.27 9.60
CA ALA A 87 -51.92 -39.03 10.27
C ALA A 87 -51.70 -39.11 11.78
N PHE A 88 -51.54 -37.95 12.43
CA PHE A 88 -51.35 -37.79 13.87
C PHE A 88 -50.07 -38.40 14.46
N VAL A 89 -49.19 -38.92 13.61
CA VAL A 89 -47.82 -39.34 13.96
C VAL A 89 -47.05 -38.14 14.50
N LYS A 90 -46.23 -38.41 15.50
CA LYS A 90 -45.42 -37.41 16.18
C LYS A 90 -44.26 -36.97 15.29
N ILE A 91 -44.08 -35.66 15.23
CA ILE A 91 -42.93 -34.99 14.63
C ILE A 91 -42.22 -34.23 15.74
N GLU A 92 -40.89 -34.30 15.81
CA GLU A 92 -40.15 -33.60 16.85
C GLU A 92 -38.76 -33.14 16.39
N MET A 93 -38.29 -32.03 16.96
CA MET A 93 -36.91 -31.60 16.81
C MET A 93 -36.07 -32.32 17.86
N ARG A 94 -35.27 -33.29 17.41
CA ARG A 94 -34.26 -33.97 18.22
C ARG A 94 -32.89 -33.54 17.75
N VAL A 95 -31.95 -33.46 18.70
CA VAL A 95 -30.53 -33.40 18.36
C VAL A 95 -30.16 -34.74 17.73
N ASN A 96 -29.73 -34.71 16.48
CA ASN A 96 -29.28 -35.88 15.72
C ASN A 96 -27.82 -35.71 15.28
N ALA A 97 -27.24 -36.73 14.65
CA ALA A 97 -25.85 -36.69 14.26
C ALA A 97 -25.61 -35.70 13.11
N ALA A 98 -26.60 -35.51 12.23
CA ALA A 98 -26.56 -34.50 11.16
C ALA A 98 -26.40 -33.08 11.71
N ILE A 99 -27.16 -32.71 12.74
CA ILE A 99 -27.04 -31.41 13.43
C ILE A 99 -25.60 -31.18 13.91
N MET A 100 -25.00 -32.18 14.57
CA MET A 100 -23.65 -32.04 15.11
C MET A 100 -22.60 -31.89 14.01
N ARG A 101 -22.74 -32.64 12.89
CA ARG A 101 -21.83 -32.51 11.74
C ARG A 101 -21.95 -31.14 11.09
N ASP A 102 -23.18 -30.67 10.83
CA ASP A 102 -23.41 -29.36 10.21
C ASP A 102 -22.84 -28.22 11.06
N VAL A 103 -22.99 -28.27 12.40
CA VAL A 103 -22.41 -27.27 13.31
C VAL A 103 -20.89 -27.30 13.29
N ILE A 104 -20.28 -28.49 13.23
CA ILE A 104 -18.82 -28.64 13.15
C ILE A 104 -18.31 -28.11 11.81
N ASP A 105 -18.97 -28.44 10.70
CA ASP A 105 -18.57 -28.02 9.37
C ASP A 105 -18.72 -26.50 9.19
N GLU A 106 -19.80 -25.90 9.69
CA GLU A 106 -19.96 -24.43 9.72
C GLU A 106 -18.82 -23.78 10.52
N ARG A 107 -18.48 -24.35 11.68
CA ARG A 107 -17.39 -23.85 12.51
C ARG A 107 -16.03 -23.97 11.81
N LEU A 108 -15.75 -25.11 11.17
CA LEU A 108 -14.49 -25.35 10.47
C LEU A 108 -14.31 -24.39 9.29
N ALA A 109 -15.38 -24.14 8.53
CA ALA A 109 -15.36 -23.18 7.42
C ALA A 109 -15.07 -21.74 7.89
N LEU A 110 -15.59 -21.35 9.07
CA LEU A 110 -15.28 -20.05 9.66
C LEU A 110 -13.81 -19.95 10.13
N GLU A 111 -13.26 -21.04 10.66
CA GLU A 111 -11.85 -21.11 11.06
C GLU A 111 -10.91 -21.01 9.86
N GLU A 112 -11.21 -21.70 8.76
CA GLU A 112 -10.44 -21.62 7.52
C GLU A 112 -10.39 -20.18 6.96
N ARG A 113 -11.53 -19.48 6.95
CA ARG A 113 -11.60 -18.08 6.54
C ARG A 113 -10.77 -17.16 7.43
N THR A 114 -10.74 -17.43 8.73
CA THR A 114 -9.97 -16.62 9.69
C THR A 114 -8.47 -16.78 9.48
N ILE A 115 -8.01 -18.01 9.21
CA ILE A 115 -6.60 -18.30 8.92
C ILE A 115 -6.18 -17.64 7.60
N ALA A 116 -7.02 -17.68 6.56
CA ALA A 116 -6.74 -17.06 5.26
C ALA A 116 -6.56 -15.53 5.38
N ASN A 117 -7.42 -14.86 6.14
CA ASN A 117 -7.28 -13.42 6.39
C ASN A 117 -6.00 -13.11 7.17
N ALA A 118 -5.70 -13.85 8.23
CA ALA A 118 -4.47 -13.66 9.01
C ALA A 118 -3.19 -13.88 8.18
N ALA A 119 -3.22 -14.80 7.22
CA ALA A 119 -2.11 -15.02 6.29
C ALA A 119 -1.92 -13.83 5.32
N THR A 120 -3.03 -13.25 4.85
CA THR A 120 -3.04 -12.06 3.97
C THR A 120 -2.49 -10.84 4.72
N ASP A 121 -2.98 -10.57 5.93
CA ASP A 121 -2.52 -9.45 6.77
C ASP A 121 -1.01 -9.56 7.08
N LYS A 122 -0.52 -10.79 7.31
CA LYS A 122 0.91 -11.03 7.55
C LYS A 122 1.77 -10.77 6.31
N GLN A 123 1.27 -11.08 5.12
CA GLN A 123 1.95 -10.80 3.86
C GLN A 123 2.04 -9.29 3.63
N GLU A 124 0.94 -8.56 3.80
CA GLU A 124 0.90 -7.10 3.66
C GLU A 124 1.88 -6.41 4.63
N LEU A 125 1.95 -6.89 5.89
CA LEU A 125 2.92 -6.39 6.86
C LEU A 125 4.37 -6.66 6.44
N THR A 126 4.64 -7.83 5.85
CA THR A 126 5.97 -8.22 5.38
C THR A 126 6.42 -7.35 4.21
N ASP A 127 5.51 -7.08 3.27
CA ASP A 127 5.77 -6.23 2.11
C ASP A 127 6.07 -4.78 2.54
N LEU A 128 5.28 -4.23 3.47
CA LEU A 128 5.52 -2.89 4.04
C LEU A 128 6.88 -2.76 4.74
N ILE A 129 7.29 -3.79 5.51
CA ILE A 129 8.62 -3.83 6.15
C ILE A 129 9.73 -3.89 5.10
N GLY A 130 9.53 -4.66 4.01
CA GLY A 130 10.46 -4.74 2.89
C GLY A 130 10.67 -3.39 2.19
N GLU A 131 9.59 -2.66 1.91
CA GLU A 131 9.63 -1.32 1.32
C GLU A 131 10.31 -0.30 2.24
N ALA A 132 10.00 -0.33 3.54
CA ALA A 132 10.63 0.55 4.53
C ALA A 132 12.15 0.27 4.66
N GLY A 133 12.57 -1.00 4.63
CA GLY A 133 13.98 -1.40 4.64
C GLY A 133 14.72 -0.95 3.38
N GLY A 134 14.06 -1.02 2.21
CA GLY A 134 14.61 -0.50 0.95
C GLY A 134 14.81 1.01 0.94
N ASN A 135 13.87 1.77 1.51
CA ASN A 135 13.95 3.23 1.61
C ASN A 135 15.09 3.70 2.53
N ALA A 136 15.42 2.95 3.59
CA ALA A 136 16.56 3.27 4.45
C ALA A 136 17.91 3.07 3.74
N ALA A 137 18.03 2.08 2.84
CA ALA A 137 19.23 1.84 2.04
C ALA A 137 19.36 2.80 0.84
N GLY A 138 18.25 3.27 0.27
CA GLY A 138 18.22 4.23 -0.85
C GLY A 138 18.47 5.69 -0.44
N SER A 139 18.14 6.05 0.80
CA SER A 139 18.29 7.42 1.33
C SER A 139 19.75 7.90 1.35
N THR A 140 20.71 7.05 1.73
CA THR A 140 22.13 7.42 1.74
C THR A 140 22.68 7.64 0.33
N SER A 141 22.27 6.84 -0.65
CA SER A 141 22.73 6.97 -2.04
C SER A 141 22.13 8.21 -2.74
N GLN A 142 20.87 8.56 -2.45
CA GLN A 142 20.21 9.76 -3.00
C GLN A 142 20.65 11.06 -2.33
N LEU A 143 20.91 11.06 -1.02
CA LEU A 143 21.49 12.21 -0.31
C LEU A 143 22.93 12.48 -0.77
N VAL A 144 23.71 11.41 -0.95
CA VAL A 144 25.08 11.50 -1.48
C VAL A 144 25.06 11.98 -2.94
N ALA A 145 24.16 11.46 -3.79
CA ALA A 145 23.95 11.93 -5.17
C ALA A 145 23.49 13.41 -5.27
N SER A 146 22.64 13.86 -4.35
CA SER A 146 22.16 15.25 -4.31
C SER A 146 23.24 16.22 -3.78
N ALA A 147 24.07 15.76 -2.84
CA ALA A 147 25.18 16.55 -2.30
C ALA A 147 26.36 16.68 -3.29
N MET A 148 26.52 15.72 -4.21
CA MET A 148 27.57 15.74 -5.25
C MET A 148 27.17 16.42 -6.57
N HIS A 149 25.94 16.94 -6.71
CA HIS A 149 25.55 17.78 -7.85
C HIS A 149 26.06 19.23 -7.74
N THR A 150 27.13 19.47 -6.97
CA THR A 150 27.99 20.63 -7.23
C THR A 150 28.87 20.24 -8.41
N VAL A 151 28.35 20.49 -9.61
CA VAL A 151 29.07 20.27 -10.87
C VAL A 151 30.32 21.14 -10.86
N LEU A 152 31.46 20.58 -10.42
CA LEU A 152 32.77 21.07 -10.83
C LEU A 152 32.95 20.63 -12.28
N SER A 153 32.39 21.39 -13.21
CA SER A 153 32.73 21.24 -14.62
C SER A 153 34.04 21.99 -14.83
N ASP A 154 35.14 21.25 -14.98
CA ASP A 154 36.39 21.80 -15.49
C ASP A 154 36.15 22.22 -16.95
N GLU A 155 35.79 23.49 -17.14
CA GLU A 155 35.59 24.08 -18.46
C GLU A 155 36.89 24.78 -18.87
N THR A 156 37.57 24.24 -19.88
CA THR A 156 38.74 24.91 -20.46
C THR A 156 38.26 26.01 -21.41
N VAL A 157 38.41 27.27 -21.01
CA VAL A 157 38.05 28.44 -21.85
C VAL A 157 39.30 29.03 -22.49
N MET A 158 39.36 29.03 -23.82
CA MET A 158 40.47 29.58 -24.60
C MET A 158 40.25 31.07 -24.86
N VAL A 159 41.05 31.94 -24.23
CA VAL A 159 41.01 33.39 -24.50
C VAL A 159 42.08 33.76 -25.52
N ASN A 160 41.67 34.10 -26.74
CA ASN A 160 42.59 34.58 -27.78
C ASN A 160 43.05 36.03 -27.49
N ALA A 161 44.21 36.42 -28.01
CA ALA A 161 44.73 37.78 -27.86
C ALA A 161 43.72 38.83 -28.37
N GLY A 162 43.31 39.76 -27.49
CA GLY A 162 42.31 40.78 -27.77
C GLY A 162 40.84 40.31 -27.61
N GLY A 163 40.60 39.05 -27.23
CA GLY A 163 39.27 38.53 -26.89
C GLY A 163 38.83 38.87 -25.46
N VAL A 164 37.52 38.86 -25.22
CA VAL A 164 36.90 39.05 -23.90
C VAL A 164 35.96 37.88 -23.65
N GLU A 165 36.12 37.22 -22.50
CA GLU A 165 35.24 36.16 -22.03
C GLU A 165 34.60 36.56 -20.70
N VAL A 166 33.32 36.27 -20.52
CA VAL A 166 32.54 36.66 -19.34
C VAL A 166 32.09 35.41 -18.60
N PHE A 167 32.60 35.21 -17.39
CA PHE A 167 32.14 34.15 -16.51
C PHE A 167 30.92 34.64 -15.71
N SER A 168 29.79 33.94 -15.81
CA SER A 168 28.58 34.22 -15.01
C SER A 168 28.07 32.99 -14.27
N HIS A 169 27.63 33.14 -13.02
CA HIS A 169 26.94 32.06 -12.32
C HIS A 169 25.52 31.90 -12.91
N PRO A 170 25.10 30.70 -13.34
CA PRO A 170 23.84 30.48 -14.08
C PRO A 170 22.55 30.89 -13.33
N SER A 171 22.62 31.08 -12.01
CA SER A 171 21.45 31.32 -11.16
C SER A 171 21.55 32.58 -10.30
N ASP A 172 22.73 33.21 -10.16
CA ASP A 172 22.90 34.42 -9.36
C ASP A 172 24.08 35.26 -9.86
N PRO A 173 23.83 36.27 -10.72
CA PRO A 173 24.86 37.11 -11.31
C PRO A 173 25.71 37.89 -10.29
N HIS A 174 25.25 38.04 -9.03
CA HIS A 174 25.94 38.82 -8.00
C HIS A 174 26.78 37.95 -7.04
N LYS A 175 26.83 36.64 -7.26
CA LYS A 175 27.55 35.69 -6.39
C LYS A 175 28.89 35.20 -6.90
N MET A 176 29.36 35.67 -8.06
CA MET A 176 30.74 35.42 -8.50
C MET A 176 31.70 36.18 -7.58
N ARG A 177 32.06 35.57 -6.44
CA ARG A 177 32.86 36.21 -5.38
C ARG A 177 34.36 36.14 -5.61
N SER A 178 34.84 35.18 -6.41
CA SER A 178 36.26 34.97 -6.69
C SER A 178 36.43 34.17 -7.98
N VAL A 179 37.28 34.65 -8.88
CA VAL A 179 37.74 33.90 -10.06
C VAL A 179 39.24 33.68 -9.89
N PHE A 180 39.67 32.42 -9.94
CA PHE A 180 41.09 32.05 -9.92
C PHE A 180 41.51 31.71 -11.36
N ILE A 181 42.47 32.45 -11.90
CA ILE A 181 43.04 32.19 -13.22
C ILE A 181 44.49 31.77 -13.01
N GLU A 182 44.80 30.51 -13.29
CA GLU A 182 46.16 30.00 -13.30
C GLU A 182 46.63 29.87 -14.75
N LYS A 183 47.80 30.41 -15.08
CA LYS A 183 48.38 30.34 -16.42
C LYS A 183 49.36 29.17 -16.47
N GLU A 184 48.99 28.06 -17.10
CA GLU A 184 49.99 27.08 -17.54
C GLU A 184 50.65 27.60 -18.82
N VAL A 185 51.91 28.05 -18.72
CA VAL A 185 52.71 28.48 -19.88
C VAL A 185 53.75 27.42 -20.17
N ALA A 186 53.50 26.61 -21.20
CA ALA A 186 54.56 25.79 -21.77
C ALA A 186 55.57 26.68 -22.51
N GLY A 187 56.60 27.15 -21.80
CA GLY A 187 57.78 27.82 -22.35
C GLY A 187 57.63 29.32 -22.59
N ALA A 188 58.42 30.10 -21.84
CA ALA A 188 58.78 31.52 -22.02
C ALA A 188 57.65 32.58 -22.01
N VAL A 189 57.91 33.66 -21.28
CA VAL A 189 56.94 34.61 -20.72
C VAL A 189 56.47 35.65 -21.74
N THR A 190 55.17 35.93 -21.78
CA THR A 190 54.66 37.29 -22.02
C THR A 190 53.72 37.64 -20.86
N SER A 191 54.01 38.76 -20.21
CA SER A 191 53.26 39.29 -19.06
C SER A 191 51.82 39.60 -19.45
N ILE A 192 50.88 39.37 -18.53
CA ILE A 192 49.54 39.95 -18.58
C ILE A 192 49.51 40.99 -17.47
N GLU A 193 49.46 42.28 -17.82
CA GLU A 193 49.20 43.34 -16.84
C GLU A 193 47.70 43.38 -16.54
N ALA A 194 47.30 43.03 -15.33
CA ALA A 194 45.93 43.18 -14.85
C ALA A 194 45.70 44.64 -14.44
N SER A 195 45.18 45.47 -15.35
CA SER A 195 44.75 46.84 -15.05
C SER A 195 43.24 46.86 -14.78
N ALA A 196 42.83 47.05 -13.52
CA ALA A 196 41.44 47.29 -13.17
C ALA A 196 41.11 48.79 -13.40
N LEU A 197 40.47 49.12 -14.53
CA LEU A 197 39.92 50.45 -14.74
C LEU A 197 38.47 50.48 -14.25
N VAL A 198 38.23 51.14 -13.11
CA VAL A 198 36.87 51.43 -12.63
C VAL A 198 36.27 52.50 -13.53
N LEU A 199 35.57 52.10 -14.59
CA LEU A 199 34.68 52.99 -15.33
C LEU A 199 33.38 53.11 -14.53
N GLY A 200 33.02 54.35 -14.22
CA GLY A 200 31.94 54.70 -13.30
C GLY A 200 30.67 53.86 -13.47
N SER A 201 30.21 53.34 -12.32
CA SER A 201 28.86 52.83 -12.07
C SER A 201 28.31 51.87 -13.14
N THR A 202 28.93 50.72 -13.34
CA THR A 202 28.23 49.42 -13.40
C THR A 202 29.28 48.31 -13.34
N GLU A 203 29.02 47.32 -12.50
CA GLU A 203 29.91 46.22 -12.10
C GLU A 203 30.31 45.34 -13.29
N ASN A 204 31.34 45.73 -14.05
CA ASN A 204 31.91 44.90 -15.09
C ASN A 204 33.45 44.99 -15.07
N LEU A 205 34.11 43.88 -14.75
CA LEU A 205 35.56 43.75 -14.78
C LEU A 205 35.98 43.39 -16.21
N VAL A 206 36.52 44.36 -16.94
CA VAL A 206 37.07 44.15 -18.28
C VAL A 206 38.58 43.97 -18.18
N TYR A 207 39.11 42.84 -18.64
CA TYR A 207 40.56 42.58 -18.71
C TYR A 207 41.04 42.65 -20.16
N THR A 208 42.13 43.38 -20.42
CA THR A 208 42.75 43.48 -21.76
C THR A 208 44.21 43.04 -21.68
N ALA A 209 44.63 42.09 -22.49
CA ALA A 209 46.03 41.69 -22.60
C ALA A 209 46.77 42.61 -23.59
N ASN A 210 47.87 43.24 -23.16
CA ASN A 210 48.76 44.01 -24.03
C ASN A 210 50.18 43.43 -23.97
N THR A 211 50.85 43.30 -25.12
CA THR A 211 52.13 42.58 -25.23
C THR A 211 53.30 43.54 -25.45
N SER A 212 54.11 43.76 -24.41
CA SER A 212 55.45 44.33 -24.59
C SER A 212 56.31 44.22 -23.34
N GLY A 213 57.43 43.47 -23.43
CA GLY A 213 58.54 43.55 -22.47
C GLY A 213 59.03 42.19 -21.94
N ASN A 214 60.31 41.88 -22.18
CA ASN A 214 61.03 40.76 -21.57
C ASN A 214 61.60 41.21 -20.20
N TYR A 215 61.11 40.65 -19.10
CA TYR A 215 61.75 40.78 -17.78
C TYR A 215 61.80 39.41 -17.09
N SER A 216 62.96 39.10 -16.50
CA SER A 216 63.39 37.75 -16.10
C SER A 216 63.33 37.46 -14.61
N ASP A 217 62.46 38.14 -13.84
CA ASP A 217 62.32 37.87 -12.41
C ASP A 217 60.97 37.25 -12.05
N ASN A 218 61.07 36.06 -11.48
CA ASN A 218 60.00 35.12 -11.21
C ASN A 218 59.37 35.40 -9.83
N SER A 219 58.43 36.34 -9.75
CA SER A 219 57.45 36.40 -8.66
C SER A 219 56.35 37.43 -8.96
N MET A 220 55.16 36.96 -9.35
CA MET A 220 53.95 37.79 -9.39
C MET A 220 52.81 37.05 -8.71
N TYR A 221 52.51 37.44 -7.48
CA TYR A 221 51.22 37.21 -6.83
C TYR A 221 50.51 38.57 -6.77
N ALA A 222 49.47 38.77 -7.60
CA ALA A 222 48.59 39.92 -7.47
C ALA A 222 47.35 39.47 -6.69
N ASN A 223 47.33 39.74 -5.39
CA ASN A 223 46.13 39.54 -4.57
C ASN A 223 45.54 40.91 -4.22
N SER A 224 44.50 41.33 -4.94
CA SER A 224 43.72 42.51 -4.57
C SER A 224 42.46 42.07 -3.81
N ASN A 225 42.53 42.06 -2.48
CA ASN A 225 41.33 41.93 -1.65
C ASN A 225 40.57 43.27 -1.66
N LEU A 226 39.45 43.32 -2.38
CA LEU A 226 38.54 44.48 -2.38
C LEU A 226 37.37 44.20 -1.44
N TYR A 227 37.21 45.03 -0.40
CA TYR A 227 36.01 45.08 0.43
C TYR A 227 35.46 46.50 0.43
N ASN A 228 34.20 46.69 0.02
CA ASN A 228 33.51 47.98 -0.01
C ASN A 228 34.23 49.12 -0.77
N GLY A 229 34.84 48.81 -1.91
CA GLY A 229 35.29 49.84 -2.86
C GLY A 229 36.51 50.66 -2.39
N GLU A 230 37.19 50.26 -1.32
CA GLU A 230 38.46 50.84 -0.91
C GLU A 230 39.60 49.82 -1.13
N ILE A 231 40.67 50.26 -1.80
CA ILE A 231 41.91 49.49 -1.92
C ILE A 231 42.62 49.58 -0.58
N LEU A 232 42.54 48.52 0.23
CA LEU A 232 43.26 48.42 1.49
C LEU A 232 44.74 48.12 1.20
N GLY A 233 45.52 49.17 0.97
CA GLY A 233 46.98 49.18 1.02
C GLY A 233 47.69 48.54 -0.17
N GLU A 234 48.42 49.35 -0.94
CA GLU A 234 49.55 48.85 -1.73
C GLU A 234 50.60 48.33 -0.76
N ASN A 235 50.80 47.01 -0.70
CA ASN A 235 52.04 46.48 -0.12
C ASN A 235 53.18 46.80 -1.11
N ALA A 236 53.78 47.98 -0.91
CA ALA A 236 55.00 48.38 -1.56
C ALA A 236 56.10 47.33 -1.26
N TRP A 237 56.74 46.86 -2.33
CA TRP A 237 57.91 46.01 -2.26
C TRP A 237 59.01 46.67 -1.42
N VAL A 238 59.47 45.99 -0.37
CA VAL A 238 60.72 46.31 0.30
C VAL A 238 61.82 45.50 -0.38
N SER A 239 62.72 46.18 -1.09
CA SER A 239 63.94 45.58 -1.63
C SER A 239 65.09 45.71 -0.63
N ALA A 240 65.68 44.58 -0.25
CA ALA A 240 67.11 44.39 0.00
C ALA A 240 67.47 42.97 -0.43
#